data_AF-A0AA91HIN2-F1
#
_entry.id   AF-A0AA91HIN2-F1
#
_cell.length_a   1.000
_cell.length_b   1.000
_cell.length_c   1.000
_cell.angle_alpha   90.00
_cell.angle_beta   90.00
_cell.angle_gamma   90.00
#
_symmetry.space_group_name_H-M   'P 1'
#
loop_
_entity.id
_entity.type
_entity.pdbx_description
1 polymer ?
#
loop_
_entity_poly.entity_id
_entity_poly.type
_entity_poly.pdbx_seq_one_letter_code
_entity_poly.pdbx_strand_id
1 'polypeptide(L)'
;MKEKFLFPLNIQLFADDGSGNDSGNDNDQGNDGQGNDGQGNDGQTGQETKTFTQEELDRIVQGRIAKERKSWEKQLEEQQTEAQKLEKMSEKEKKKYQEEKRIKDLDDREAAITRRELTAQAKVQLADKGIPTELAEILILTDADSCKKSIETVEKAFQTAVQRAVEERIKGREPMKKAKDAKLTDEELVYQKMMGK
;
A
#
# COMPACT_ATOMS: atom_id res chain seq x y z
N MET A 1 58.73 -4.62 9.92
CA MET A 1 57.59 -4.12 10.70
C MET A 1 56.53 -3.70 9.69
N LYS A 2 55.32 -4.28 9.76
CA LYS A 2 54.26 -4.02 8.78
C LYS A 2 53.31 -2.97 9.35
N GLU A 3 53.18 -1.86 8.63
CA GLU A 3 52.23 -0.76 8.84
C GLU A 3 50.79 -1.29 8.91
N LYS A 4 50.06 -0.86 9.94
CA LYS A 4 48.66 -1.21 10.19
C LYS A 4 47.76 -0.14 9.57
N PHE A 5 46.98 -0.50 8.55
CA PHE A 5 45.89 0.34 8.04
C PHE A 5 44.74 0.36 9.07
N LEU A 6 44.60 1.47 9.80
CA LEU A 6 43.40 1.80 10.57
C LEU A 6 42.48 2.65 9.69
N PHE A 7 41.28 2.16 9.38
CA PHE A 7 40.23 2.99 8.78
C PHE A 7 39.56 3.84 9.87
N PRO A 8 39.36 5.16 9.65
CA PRO A 8 38.64 6.01 10.59
C PRO A 8 37.13 5.71 10.55
N LEU A 9 36.55 5.33 11.70
CA LEU A 9 35.09 5.24 11.88
C LEU A 9 34.49 6.64 12.05
N ASN A 10 33.62 7.07 11.13
CA ASN A 10 32.79 8.28 11.31
C ASN A 10 31.57 7.94 12.17
N ILE A 11 31.59 8.37 13.44
CA ILE A 11 30.56 8.09 14.45
C ILE A 11 29.45 9.16 14.46
N GLN A 12 29.38 9.99 13.42
CA GLN A 12 28.54 11.20 13.35
C GLN A 12 27.26 11.03 12.53
N LEU A 13 26.81 9.79 12.27
CA LEU A 13 25.52 9.53 11.60
C LEU A 13 24.31 9.57 12.56
N PHE A 14 24.51 9.90 13.84
CA PHE A 14 23.44 9.89 14.87
C PHE A 14 23.22 11.22 15.59
N ALA A 15 23.79 12.34 15.13
CA ALA A 15 23.55 13.64 15.74
C ALA A 15 23.14 14.69 14.69
N ASP A 16 21.82 14.81 14.49
CA ASP A 16 21.13 16.05 14.07
C ASP A 16 19.62 15.85 14.34
N ASP A 17 19.08 16.31 15.47
CA ASP A 17 18.38 17.60 15.71
C ASP A 17 16.84 17.47 15.49
N GLY A 18 15.93 17.80 16.42
CA GLY A 18 16.08 18.47 17.72
C GLY A 18 14.77 18.69 18.49
N SER A 19 14.94 19.38 19.62
CA SER A 19 13.99 20.20 20.40
C SER A 19 13.02 19.53 21.39
N GLY A 20 13.33 19.68 22.69
CA GLY A 20 12.53 20.53 23.58
C GLY A 20 11.55 19.88 24.57
N ASN A 21 12.02 19.70 25.81
CA ASN A 21 11.37 20.07 27.08
C ASN A 21 9.99 19.47 27.46
N ASP A 22 9.92 18.67 28.54
CA ASP A 22 9.18 19.02 29.78
C ASP A 22 9.45 18.03 30.93
N SER A 23 9.29 18.54 32.15
CA SER A 23 9.62 18.04 33.47
C SER A 23 8.72 16.91 33.99
N GLY A 24 9.20 16.14 34.98
CA GLY A 24 8.32 15.30 35.80
C GLY A 24 9.05 14.28 36.67
N ASN A 25 9.26 14.65 37.93
CA ASN A 25 9.77 13.88 39.07
C ASN A 25 8.87 12.67 39.43
N ASP A 26 9.44 11.56 39.89
CA ASP A 26 9.12 10.99 41.23
C ASP A 26 9.90 9.72 41.57
N ASN A 27 10.39 9.70 42.81
CA ASN A 27 10.99 8.59 43.55
C ASN A 27 9.96 7.47 43.80
N ASP A 28 10.42 6.22 43.93
CA ASP A 28 10.05 5.42 45.11
C ASP A 28 11.06 4.28 45.37
N GLN A 29 11.42 4.14 46.65
CA GLN A 29 12.34 3.14 47.20
C GLN A 29 11.56 2.00 47.85
N GLY A 30 12.09 0.78 47.71
CA GLY A 30 12.21 -0.16 48.85
C GLY A 30 11.11 -1.22 49.04
N ASN A 31 11.57 -2.46 49.23
CA ASN A 31 11.78 -3.06 50.56
C ASN A 31 11.20 -4.49 50.79
N ASP A 32 12.09 -5.35 51.30
CA ASP A 32 11.94 -6.49 52.23
C ASP A 32 11.04 -7.74 52.01
N GLY A 33 11.61 -8.89 52.43
CA GLY A 33 10.90 -10.03 53.05
C GLY A 33 11.12 -11.40 52.35
N GLN A 34 12.17 -12.18 52.61
CA GLN A 34 12.40 -13.10 53.75
C GLN A 34 11.64 -14.44 53.68
N GLY A 35 12.37 -15.58 53.69
CA GLY A 35 11.81 -16.94 53.86
C GLY A 35 12.83 -18.05 53.59
N ASN A 36 12.86 -19.06 54.46
CA ASN A 36 14.05 -19.77 54.94
C ASN A 36 13.99 -21.31 54.72
N ASP A 37 15.16 -21.94 54.60
CA ASP A 37 15.59 -23.34 54.92
C ASP A 37 14.81 -24.61 54.50
N GLY A 38 15.56 -25.62 54.01
CA GLY A 38 15.08 -26.99 53.74
C GLY A 38 16.15 -28.00 53.25
N GLN A 39 16.84 -28.60 54.21
CA GLN A 39 17.94 -29.58 54.26
C GLN A 39 17.85 -30.94 53.50
N GLY A 40 18.98 -31.43 52.96
CA GLY A 40 19.55 -32.80 53.15
C GLY A 40 19.26 -33.95 52.16
N ASN A 41 20.30 -34.57 51.55
CA ASN A 41 20.93 -35.86 51.95
C ASN A 41 21.74 -36.56 50.83
N ASP A 42 22.78 -37.28 51.24
CA ASP A 42 23.90 -37.91 50.51
C ASP A 42 23.61 -39.36 50.05
N GLY A 43 24.38 -39.92 49.09
CA GLY A 43 24.29 -41.32 48.66
C GLY A 43 25.17 -41.73 47.46
N GLN A 44 26.35 -42.30 47.73
CA GLN A 44 27.32 -42.88 46.78
C GLN A 44 26.88 -44.20 46.12
N THR A 45 27.26 -44.43 44.85
CA THR A 45 27.54 -45.77 44.29
C THR A 45 28.66 -45.71 43.23
N GLY A 46 29.53 -46.72 43.22
CA GLY A 46 30.91 -46.73 42.71
C GLY A 46 31.14 -46.46 41.21
N GLN A 47 32.26 -45.79 40.92
CA GLN A 47 32.80 -45.61 39.57
C GLN A 47 34.05 -46.49 39.39
N GLU A 48 33.95 -47.47 38.49
CA GLU A 48 35.10 -48.17 37.94
C GLU A 48 36.01 -47.17 37.20
N THR A 49 37.22 -46.95 37.70
CA THR A 49 38.22 -46.11 37.01
C THR A 49 38.77 -46.87 35.81
N LYS A 50 38.26 -46.57 34.61
CA LYS A 50 38.82 -47.05 33.34
C LYS A 50 40.20 -46.44 33.10
N THR A 51 41.24 -47.27 33.10
CA THR A 51 42.60 -46.89 32.71
C THR A 51 42.76 -47.10 31.20
N PHE A 52 43.11 -46.05 30.46
CA PHE A 52 43.37 -46.11 29.02
C PHE A 52 44.87 -46.22 28.75
N THR A 53 45.28 -46.93 27.70
CA THR A 53 46.69 -46.90 27.29
C THR A 53 47.02 -45.59 26.56
N GLN A 54 48.29 -45.20 26.56
CA GLN A 54 48.72 -43.96 25.90
C GLN A 54 48.40 -43.99 24.39
N GLU A 55 48.50 -45.15 23.74
CA GLU A 55 48.17 -45.28 22.31
C GLU A 55 46.66 -45.19 22.03
N GLU A 56 45.81 -45.53 23.00
CA GLU A 56 44.36 -45.35 22.91
C GLU A 56 44.00 -43.87 23.09
N LEU A 57 44.63 -43.17 24.03
CA LEU A 57 44.45 -41.73 24.22
C LEU A 57 44.89 -40.94 22.99
N ASP A 58 46.05 -41.24 22.41
CA ASP A 58 46.55 -40.56 21.21
C ASP A 58 45.63 -40.78 20.00
N ARG A 59 45.07 -41.99 19.85
CA ARG A 59 44.05 -42.27 18.81
C ARG A 59 42.77 -41.49 19.01
N ILE A 60 42.29 -41.38 20.26
CA ILE A 60 41.09 -40.60 20.60
C ILE A 60 41.32 -39.11 20.33
N VAL A 61 42.49 -38.58 20.69
CA VAL A 61 42.86 -37.18 20.47
C VAL A 61 43.01 -36.88 18.98
N GLN A 62 43.72 -37.71 18.21
CA GLN A 62 43.83 -37.53 16.76
C GLN A 62 42.47 -37.63 16.05
N GLY A 63 41.63 -38.59 16.46
CA GLY A 63 40.27 -38.72 15.93
C GLY A 63 39.38 -37.51 16.24
N ARG A 64 39.53 -36.91 17.44
CA ARG A 64 38.85 -35.66 17.81
C ARG A 64 39.36 -34.48 16.98
N ILE A 65 40.68 -34.29 16.89
CA ILE A 65 41.29 -33.19 16.12
C ILE A 65 40.90 -33.29 14.63
N ALA A 66 40.88 -34.50 14.05
CA ALA A 66 40.49 -34.69 12.66
C ALA A 66 39.00 -34.36 12.43
N LYS A 67 38.11 -34.76 13.35
CA LYS A 67 36.69 -34.40 13.29
C LYS A 67 36.47 -32.90 13.46
N GLU A 68 37.20 -32.30 14.39
CA GLU A 68 37.11 -30.86 14.68
C GLU A 68 37.62 -30.03 13.51
N ARG A 69 38.77 -30.38 12.93
CA ARG A 69 39.30 -29.76 11.70
C ARG A 69 38.33 -29.88 10.53
N LYS A 70 37.75 -31.07 10.30
CA LYS A 70 36.76 -31.28 9.24
C LYS A 70 35.49 -30.46 9.47
N SER A 71 35.06 -30.32 10.72
CA SER A 71 33.90 -29.49 11.07
C SER A 71 34.18 -27.99 10.90
N TRP A 72 35.40 -27.55 11.25
CA TRP A 72 35.83 -26.16 11.06
C TRP A 72 36.02 -25.82 9.59
N GLU A 73 36.60 -26.70 8.80
CA GLU A 73 36.79 -26.50 7.36
C GLU A 73 35.44 -26.42 6.63
N LYS A 74 34.48 -27.28 7.00
CA LYS A 74 33.12 -27.22 6.48
C LYS A 74 32.40 -25.92 6.87
N GLN A 75 32.52 -25.48 8.13
CA GLN A 75 31.92 -24.23 8.58
C GLN A 75 32.55 -23.01 7.90
N LEU A 76 33.85 -23.04 7.64
CA LEU A 76 34.56 -21.97 6.94
C LEU A 76 34.13 -21.89 5.47
N GLU A 77 33.96 -23.05 4.81
CA GLU A 77 33.50 -23.13 3.42
C GLU A 77 32.02 -22.70 3.28
N GLU A 78 31.14 -23.12 4.19
CA GLU A 78 29.74 -22.66 4.27
C GLU A 78 29.67 -21.15 4.53
N GLN A 79 30.46 -20.61 5.48
CA GLN A 79 30.47 -19.17 5.74
C GLN A 79 31.02 -18.37 4.55
N GLN A 80 32.04 -18.85 3.84
CA GLN A 80 32.55 -18.16 2.66
C GLN A 80 31.57 -18.20 1.49
N THR A 81 30.92 -19.35 1.25
CA THR A 81 29.93 -19.48 0.18
C THR A 81 28.65 -18.73 0.49
N GLU A 82 28.20 -18.72 1.74
CA GLU A 82 27.05 -17.95 2.19
C GLU A 82 27.36 -16.45 2.17
N ALA A 83 28.52 -16.00 2.66
CA ALA A 83 28.92 -14.59 2.60
C ALA A 83 29.08 -14.09 1.16
N GLN A 84 29.72 -14.86 0.26
CA GLN A 84 29.81 -14.49 -1.15
C GLN A 84 28.44 -14.49 -1.85
N LYS A 85 27.52 -15.37 -1.44
CA LYS A 85 26.15 -15.41 -1.96
C LYS A 85 25.29 -14.28 -1.38
N LEU A 86 25.48 -13.91 -0.12
CA LEU A 86 24.88 -12.75 0.56
C LEU A 86 25.39 -11.44 -0.03
N GLU A 87 26.68 -11.33 -0.35
CA GLU A 87 27.27 -10.14 -0.96
C GLU A 87 26.78 -9.97 -2.40
N LYS A 88 26.74 -11.08 -3.16
CA LYS A 88 26.13 -11.11 -4.51
C LYS A 88 24.61 -10.92 -4.50
N MET A 89 23.89 -11.33 -3.45
CA MET A 89 22.44 -11.08 -3.34
C MET A 89 22.15 -9.67 -2.82
N SER A 90 22.89 -9.14 -1.84
CA SER A 90 22.56 -7.83 -1.26
C SER A 90 22.83 -6.65 -2.20
N GLU A 91 23.80 -6.72 -3.11
CA GLU A 91 24.01 -5.68 -4.12
C GLU A 91 23.13 -5.87 -5.36
N LYS A 92 22.93 -7.12 -5.80
CA LYS A 92 22.13 -7.43 -6.98
C LYS A 92 20.65 -7.25 -6.73
N GLU A 93 20.14 -7.57 -5.54
CA GLU A 93 18.76 -7.31 -5.15
C GLU A 93 18.51 -5.82 -4.97
N LYS A 94 19.43 -5.07 -4.35
CA LYS A 94 19.34 -3.60 -4.28
C LYS A 94 19.31 -2.98 -5.68
N LYS A 95 20.18 -3.41 -6.59
CA LYS A 95 20.17 -2.94 -7.99
C LYS A 95 18.87 -3.30 -8.71
N LYS A 96 18.37 -4.53 -8.55
CA LYS A 96 17.09 -4.95 -9.12
C LYS A 96 15.92 -4.13 -8.60
N TYR A 97 15.85 -3.90 -7.29
CA TYR A 97 14.80 -3.10 -6.68
C TYR A 97 14.84 -1.64 -7.15
N GLN A 98 16.02 -1.05 -7.26
CA GLN A 98 16.18 0.30 -7.80
C GLN A 98 15.78 0.39 -9.27
N GLU A 99 16.13 -0.62 -10.07
CA GLU A 99 15.75 -0.70 -11.47
C GLU A 99 14.24 -0.90 -11.64
N GLU A 100 13.64 -1.82 -10.89
CA GLU A 100 12.20 -2.08 -10.91
C GLU A 100 11.41 -0.84 -10.46
N LYS A 101 11.89 -0.13 -9.43
CA LYS A 101 11.31 1.14 -9.01
C LYS A 101 11.41 2.21 -10.10
N ARG A 102 12.53 2.27 -10.83
CA ARG A 102 12.71 3.19 -11.96
C ARG A 102 11.80 2.85 -13.13
N ILE A 103 11.72 1.57 -13.51
CA ILE A 103 10.83 1.10 -14.56
C ILE A 103 9.39 1.46 -14.21
N LYS A 104 8.97 1.19 -12.97
CA LYS A 104 7.62 1.54 -12.52
C LYS A 104 7.34 3.05 -12.55
N ASP A 105 8.29 3.89 -12.11
CA ASP A 105 8.14 5.35 -12.20
C ASP A 105 8.08 5.83 -13.66
N LEU A 106 8.83 5.20 -14.56
CA LEU A 106 8.75 5.49 -16.00
C LEU A 106 7.40 5.06 -16.58
N ASP A 107 6.94 3.84 -16.31
CA ASP A 107 5.64 3.33 -16.76
C ASP A 107 4.48 4.20 -16.23
N ASP A 108 4.51 4.58 -14.96
CA ASP A 108 3.49 5.44 -14.35
C ASP A 108 3.47 6.84 -15.01
N ARG A 109 4.65 7.38 -15.35
CA ARG A 109 4.76 8.66 -16.07
C ARG A 109 4.30 8.57 -17.51
N GLU A 110 4.69 7.52 -18.22
CA GLU A 110 4.25 7.29 -19.60
C GLU A 110 2.73 7.14 -19.64
N ALA A 111 2.16 6.30 -18.76
CA ALA A 111 0.72 6.15 -18.64
C ALA A 111 0.00 7.48 -18.31
N ALA A 112 0.57 8.29 -17.42
CA ALA A 112 0.02 9.60 -17.08
C ALA A 112 0.08 10.59 -18.26
N ILE A 113 1.16 10.60 -19.04
CA ILE A 113 1.31 11.43 -20.23
C ILE A 113 0.32 10.99 -21.30
N THR A 114 0.28 9.70 -21.64
CA THR A 114 -0.66 9.15 -22.62
C THR A 114 -2.10 9.45 -22.22
N ARG A 115 -2.46 9.28 -20.95
CA ARG A 115 -3.80 9.62 -20.46
C ARG A 115 -4.10 11.11 -20.61
N ARG A 116 -3.16 12.01 -20.30
CA ARG A 116 -3.34 13.46 -20.49
C ARG A 116 -3.51 13.83 -21.96
N GLU A 117 -2.71 13.25 -22.84
CA GLU A 117 -2.81 13.48 -24.29
C GLU A 117 -4.14 12.99 -24.84
N LEU A 118 -4.55 11.76 -24.50
CA LEU A 118 -5.85 11.21 -24.90
C LEU A 118 -7.00 12.05 -24.32
N THR A 119 -6.90 12.53 -23.07
CA THR A 119 -7.90 13.43 -22.47
C THR A 119 -8.01 14.72 -23.27
N ALA A 120 -6.88 15.34 -23.62
CA ALA A 120 -6.87 16.59 -24.39
C ALA A 120 -7.48 16.39 -25.77
N GLN A 121 -7.12 15.31 -26.48
CA GLN A 121 -7.71 14.96 -27.77
C GLN A 121 -9.22 14.70 -27.66
N ALA A 122 -9.65 13.97 -26.62
CA ALA A 122 -11.07 13.73 -26.38
C ALA A 122 -11.83 15.03 -26.12
N LYS A 123 -11.28 15.96 -25.33
CA LYS A 123 -11.89 17.28 -25.10
C LYS A 123 -12.07 18.07 -26.39
N VAL A 124 -11.09 18.05 -27.28
CA VAL A 124 -11.20 18.69 -28.61
C VAL A 124 -12.33 18.04 -29.43
N GLN A 125 -12.33 16.70 -29.54
CA GLN A 125 -13.36 15.98 -30.29
C GLN A 125 -14.78 16.18 -29.74
N LEU A 126 -14.94 16.24 -28.41
CA LEU A 126 -16.23 16.52 -27.78
C LEU A 126 -16.69 17.95 -28.09
N ALA A 127 -15.78 18.92 -27.97
CA ALA A 127 -16.07 20.32 -28.27
C ALA A 127 -16.49 20.52 -29.74
N ASP A 128 -15.79 19.89 -30.68
CA ASP A 128 -16.11 19.94 -32.12
C ASP A 128 -17.52 19.37 -32.40
N LYS A 129 -17.96 18.40 -31.60
CA LYS A 129 -19.29 17.78 -31.70
C LYS A 129 -20.38 18.53 -30.91
N GLY A 130 -20.04 19.63 -30.24
CA GLY A 130 -20.97 20.38 -29.38
C GLY A 130 -21.37 19.62 -28.11
N ILE A 131 -20.58 18.64 -27.69
CA ILE A 131 -20.79 17.85 -26.48
C ILE A 131 -19.99 18.48 -25.34
N PRO A 132 -20.53 18.54 -24.10
CA PRO A 132 -19.79 19.08 -22.96
C PRO A 132 -18.44 18.39 -22.75
N THR A 133 -17.36 19.17 -22.68
CA THR A 133 -15.99 18.67 -22.53
C THR A 133 -15.71 18.06 -21.15
N GLU A 134 -16.54 18.35 -20.16
CA GLU A 134 -16.55 17.73 -18.83
C GLU A 134 -16.74 16.21 -18.91
N LEU A 135 -17.45 15.73 -19.95
CA LEU A 135 -17.66 14.30 -20.15
C LEU A 135 -16.35 13.56 -20.48
N ALA A 136 -15.29 14.27 -20.89
CA ALA A 136 -13.99 13.66 -21.19
C ALA A 136 -13.37 12.92 -20.00
N GLU A 137 -13.69 13.33 -18.76
CA GLU A 137 -13.16 12.70 -17.54
C GLU A 137 -13.77 11.32 -17.27
N ILE A 138 -14.92 11.04 -17.88
CA ILE A 138 -15.71 9.80 -17.72
C ILE A 138 -15.51 8.85 -18.92
N LEU A 139 -14.90 9.34 -20.02
CA LEU A 139 -14.60 8.53 -21.20
C LEU A 139 -13.53 7.47 -20.91
N ILE A 140 -13.58 6.39 -21.67
CA ILE A 140 -12.56 5.33 -21.63
C ILE A 140 -11.33 5.82 -22.41
N LEU A 141 -10.26 6.19 -21.70
CA LEU A 141 -9.03 6.76 -22.27
C LEU A 141 -7.84 5.78 -22.21
N THR A 142 -8.10 4.48 -22.29
CA THR A 142 -7.05 3.44 -22.25
C THR A 142 -6.23 3.38 -23.53
N ASP A 143 -6.90 3.53 -24.67
CA ASP A 143 -6.33 3.40 -26.00
C ASP A 143 -7.19 4.21 -26.99
N ALA A 144 -6.62 4.50 -28.16
CA ALA A 144 -7.26 5.35 -29.16
C ALA A 144 -8.60 4.77 -29.67
N ASP A 145 -8.69 3.45 -29.84
CA ASP A 145 -9.89 2.79 -30.37
C ASP A 145 -11.03 2.81 -29.35
N SER A 146 -10.73 2.50 -28.08
CA SER A 146 -11.67 2.60 -26.97
C SER A 146 -12.14 4.03 -26.74
N CYS A 147 -11.23 5.01 -26.83
CA CYS A 147 -11.55 6.43 -26.73
C CYS A 147 -12.55 6.85 -27.82
N LYS A 148 -12.26 6.51 -29.08
CA LYS A 148 -13.14 6.82 -30.21
C LYS A 148 -14.53 6.19 -30.05
N LYS A 149 -14.59 4.91 -29.68
CA LYS A 149 -15.86 4.20 -29.44
C LYS A 149 -16.65 4.81 -28.29
N SER A 150 -15.97 5.25 -27.23
CA SER A 150 -16.58 5.92 -26.09
C SER A 150 -17.18 7.27 -26.52
N ILE A 151 -16.45 8.07 -27.30
CA ILE A 151 -16.94 9.34 -27.86
C ILE A 151 -18.16 9.13 -28.76
N GLU A 152 -18.12 8.15 -29.67
CA GLU A 152 -19.27 7.85 -30.56
C GLU A 152 -20.51 7.41 -29.78
N THR A 153 -20.32 6.67 -28.68
CA THR A 153 -21.42 6.22 -27.82
C THR A 153 -22.04 7.40 -27.08
N VAL A 154 -21.21 8.27 -26.50
CA VAL A 154 -21.67 9.49 -25.81
C VAL A 154 -22.35 10.44 -26.77
N GLU A 155 -21.82 10.62 -27.98
CA GLU A 155 -22.41 11.45 -29.02
C GLU A 155 -23.83 11.01 -29.37
N LYS A 156 -24.03 9.72 -29.66
CA LYS A 156 -25.36 9.17 -29.97
C LYS A 156 -26.35 9.35 -28.82
N ALA A 157 -25.91 9.06 -27.59
CA ALA A 157 -26.74 9.20 -26.41
C ALA A 157 -27.13 10.67 -26.17
N PHE A 158 -26.17 11.59 -26.30
CA PHE A 158 -26.39 13.02 -26.11
C PHE A 158 -27.33 13.61 -27.16
N GLN A 159 -27.08 13.32 -28.45
CA GLN A 159 -27.94 13.78 -29.54
C GLN A 159 -29.38 13.27 -29.38
N THR A 160 -29.55 11.99 -29.01
CA THR A 160 -30.88 11.40 -28.76
C THR A 160 -31.59 12.09 -27.60
N ALA A 161 -30.88 12.35 -26.49
CA ALA A 161 -31.46 13.02 -25.33
C ALA A 161 -31.85 14.47 -25.63
N VAL A 162 -30.99 15.21 -26.34
CA VAL A 162 -31.26 16.59 -26.77
C VAL A 162 -32.45 16.62 -27.73
N GLN A 163 -32.49 15.71 -28.71
CA GLN A 163 -33.61 15.63 -29.64
C GLN A 163 -34.93 15.38 -28.90
N ARG A 164 -34.97 14.42 -27.97
CA ARG A 164 -36.17 14.15 -27.16
C ARG A 164 -36.60 15.37 -26.35
N ALA A 165 -35.65 16.06 -25.70
CA ALA A 165 -35.94 17.26 -24.93
C ALA A 165 -36.47 18.41 -25.81
N VAL A 166 -35.95 18.55 -27.03
CA VAL A 166 -36.44 19.53 -28.01
C VAL A 166 -37.83 19.15 -28.51
N GLU A 167 -38.10 17.88 -28.80
CA GLU A 167 -39.42 17.40 -29.19
C GLU A 167 -40.47 17.62 -28.09
N GLU A 168 -40.14 17.34 -26.83
CA GLU A 168 -40.98 17.65 -25.67
C GLU A 168 -41.24 19.16 -25.52
N ARG A 169 -40.20 19.99 -25.76
CA ARG A 169 -40.35 21.45 -25.73
C ARG A 169 -41.21 21.97 -26.88
N ILE A 170 -41.10 21.40 -28.08
CA ILE A 170 -41.88 21.77 -29.28
C ILE A 170 -43.34 21.33 -29.13
N LYS A 171 -43.61 20.16 -28.52
CA LYS A 171 -44.98 19.73 -28.20
C LYS A 171 -45.74 20.75 -27.33
N GLY A 172 -45.01 21.64 -26.66
CA GLY A 172 -45.57 22.73 -25.87
C GLY A 172 -46.04 22.24 -24.51
N ARG A 173 -46.19 23.19 -23.57
CA ARG A 173 -46.82 22.90 -22.28
C ARG A 173 -48.31 22.68 -22.54
N GLU A 174 -48.92 21.71 -21.85
CA GLU A 174 -50.38 21.55 -21.90
C GLU A 174 -51.04 22.93 -21.69
N PRO A 175 -52.05 23.31 -22.51
CA PRO A 175 -52.75 24.56 -22.31
C PRO A 175 -53.24 24.60 -20.86
N MET A 176 -52.94 25.70 -20.16
CA MET A 176 -53.36 25.88 -18.77
C MET A 176 -54.84 25.52 -18.69
N LYS A 177 -55.20 24.58 -17.81
CA LYS A 177 -56.61 24.25 -17.57
C LYS A 177 -57.31 25.58 -17.32
N LYS A 178 -58.25 25.94 -18.22
CA LYS A 178 -59.07 27.14 -18.03
C LYS A 178 -59.60 27.08 -16.60
N ALA A 179 -59.49 28.19 -15.89
CA ALA A 179 -60.14 28.33 -14.58
C ALA A 179 -61.58 27.83 -14.76
N LYS A 180 -62.03 26.95 -13.86
CA LYS A 180 -63.43 26.54 -13.86
C LYS A 180 -64.22 27.83 -13.65
N ASP A 181 -64.84 28.33 -14.73
CA ASP A 181 -65.89 29.33 -14.61
C ASP A 181 -67.00 28.65 -13.83
N ALA A 182 -66.97 28.77 -12.50
CA ALA A 182 -68.07 28.44 -11.62
C ALA A 182 -69.14 29.51 -11.81
N LYS A 183 -69.67 29.62 -13.03
CA LYS A 183 -70.97 30.24 -13.23
C LYS A 183 -71.97 29.16 -12.82
N LEU A 184 -72.37 29.21 -11.54
CA LEU A 184 -73.60 28.59 -11.08
C LEU A 184 -74.67 28.94 -12.13
N THR A 185 -75.39 27.95 -12.61
CA THR A 185 -76.51 28.24 -13.52
C THR A 185 -77.51 29.12 -12.78
N ASP A 186 -78.25 29.97 -13.50
CA ASP A 186 -79.20 30.90 -12.87
C ASP A 186 -80.20 30.15 -11.94
N GLU A 187 -80.51 28.90 -12.26
CA GLU A 187 -81.31 27.98 -11.45
C GLU A 187 -80.68 27.65 -10.09
N GLU A 188 -79.37 27.38 -10.04
CA GLU A 188 -78.64 27.10 -8.80
C GLU A 188 -78.53 28.36 -7.92
N LEU A 189 -78.39 29.54 -8.55
CA LEU A 189 -78.38 30.85 -7.87
C LEU A 189 -79.74 31.17 -7.24
N VAL A 190 -80.84 30.87 -7.94
CA VAL A 190 -82.19 31.01 -7.41
C VAL A 190 -82.42 30.04 -6.25
N TYR A 191 -81.97 28.78 -6.38
CA TYR A 191 -82.11 27.78 -5.32
C TYR A 191 -81.34 28.17 -4.05
N GLN A 192 -80.12 28.68 -4.21
CA GLN A 192 -79.30 29.15 -3.08
C GLN A 192 -79.91 30.38 -2.40
N LYS A 193 -80.56 31.26 -3.15
CA LYS A 193 -81.26 32.45 -2.61
C LYS A 193 -82.60 32.09 -1.93
N MET A 194 -83.25 31.02 -2.38
CA MET A 194 -84.50 30.50 -1.82
C MET A 194 -84.28 29.60 -0.59
N MET A 195 -83.12 28.93 -0.50
CA MET A 195 -82.74 28.04 0.62
C MET A 195 -81.93 28.76 1.71
N GLY A 196 -81.64 30.06 1.55
CA GLY A 196 -80.92 30.86 2.54
C GLY A 196 -81.81 31.33 3.69
N LYS A 197 -81.60 30.75 4.87
CA LYS A 197 -81.80 31.39 6.19
C LYS A 197 -80.45 31.86 6.72
#